data_AF-A0A958LLP3-F1
#
_entry.id   AF-A0A958LLP3-F1
#
_cell.length_a   1.000
_cell.length_b   1.000
_cell.length_c   1.000
_cell.angle_alpha   90.00
_cell.angle_beta   90.00
_cell.angle_gamma   90.00
#
_symmetry.space_group_name_H-M   'P 1'
#
loop_
_entity.id
_entity.type
_entity.pdbx_description
1 polymer ?
#
loop_
_entity_poly.entity_id
_entity_poly.type
_entity_poly.pdbx_seq_one_letter_code
_entity_poly.pdbx_strand_id
1 'polypeptide(L)'
;YALLLSFVFYDGESLQAGLALAGIYVSSLLVGALAALVAKKFLKSKGQSLFCLELPVYRRPLLMSVFRQAYSRTKNYIRRAGPIIFVLSVLIWLGTTFPHNNLHDETQRLEKSFLGQAGQLIEPIFTPMGVDWRVGVGLLSAFAAREVFVSSLAIVFSVADENQDSMQKSLLNKMREAKMADGTPVFTFSSILGLILFFMVALQCLSTTGVAVRESGAWKFAIMQLVVFNLLAYAMAVTVVQGLRFLGHF
;
A
#
# COMPACT_ATOMS: atom_id res chain seq x y z
N TYR A 1 -5.57 4.18 -2.80
CA TYR A 1 -6.25 4.26 -4.11
C TYR A 1 -6.77 5.65 -4.41
N ALA A 2 -7.55 6.28 -3.51
CA ALA A 2 -8.06 7.64 -3.73
C ALA A 2 -6.95 8.63 -4.14
N LEU A 3 -5.86 8.74 -3.36
CA LEU A 3 -4.71 9.59 -3.72
C LEU A 3 -4.16 9.32 -5.14
N LEU A 4 -3.97 8.06 -5.50
CA LEU A 4 -3.41 7.65 -6.80
C LEU A 4 -4.37 7.97 -7.95
N LEU A 5 -5.68 7.74 -7.76
CA LEU A 5 -6.70 8.12 -8.74
C LEU A 5 -6.86 9.64 -8.85
N SER A 6 -6.77 10.37 -7.73
CA SER A 6 -6.80 11.83 -7.72
C SER A 6 -5.61 12.44 -8.46
N PHE A 7 -4.46 11.75 -8.50
CA PHE A 7 -3.35 12.19 -9.35
C PHE A 7 -3.68 12.02 -10.84
N VAL A 8 -4.22 10.87 -11.24
CA VAL A 8 -4.54 10.54 -12.64
C VAL A 8 -5.68 11.41 -13.18
N PHE A 9 -6.73 11.61 -12.38
CA PHE A 9 -7.95 12.33 -12.76
C PHE A 9 -8.06 13.71 -12.08
N TYR A 10 -6.93 14.39 -11.88
CA TYR A 10 -6.88 15.67 -11.14
C TYR A 10 -7.81 16.75 -11.72
N ASP A 11 -7.92 16.83 -13.05
CA ASP A 11 -8.78 17.78 -13.78
C ASP A 11 -10.04 17.11 -14.37
N GLY A 12 -10.23 15.81 -14.14
CA GLY A 12 -11.32 15.03 -14.72
C GLY A 12 -12.64 15.19 -13.96
N GLU A 13 -13.76 14.90 -14.61
CA GLU A 13 -15.05 14.84 -13.94
C GLU A 13 -15.05 13.77 -12.83
N SER A 14 -15.68 14.08 -11.69
CA SER A 14 -15.75 13.19 -10.51
C SER A 14 -16.32 11.80 -10.82
N LEU A 15 -17.14 11.69 -11.87
CA LEU A 15 -17.70 10.45 -12.37
C LEU A 15 -16.63 9.50 -12.94
N GLN A 16 -15.60 10.00 -13.62
CA GLN A 16 -14.51 9.17 -14.17
C GLN A 16 -13.69 8.53 -13.05
N ALA A 17 -13.37 9.28 -12.01
CA ALA A 17 -12.67 8.76 -10.83
C ALA A 17 -13.51 7.70 -10.09
N GLY A 18 -14.84 7.92 -10.00
CA GLY A 18 -15.78 6.95 -9.43
C GLY A 18 -15.84 5.65 -10.23
N LEU A 19 -15.95 5.73 -11.56
CA LEU A 19 -15.92 4.56 -12.45
C LEU A 19 -14.58 3.82 -12.40
N ALA A 20 -13.46 4.55 -12.36
CA ALA A 20 -12.14 3.94 -12.22
C ALA A 20 -12.01 3.19 -10.89
N LEU A 21 -12.52 3.76 -9.79
CA LEU A 21 -12.56 3.09 -8.50
C LEU A 21 -13.42 1.83 -8.56
N ALA A 22 -14.62 1.89 -9.14
CA ALA A 22 -15.46 0.72 -9.35
C ALA A 22 -14.74 -0.37 -10.17
N GLY A 23 -14.03 0.02 -11.24
CA GLY A 23 -13.22 -0.89 -12.07
C GLY A 23 -12.10 -1.57 -11.30
N ILE A 24 -11.40 -0.86 -10.41
CA ILE A 24 -10.39 -1.47 -9.52
C ILE A 24 -11.02 -2.52 -8.61
N TYR A 25 -12.21 -2.26 -8.06
CA TYR A 25 -12.89 -3.23 -7.19
C TYR A 25 -13.33 -4.48 -7.97
N VAL A 26 -13.90 -4.31 -9.17
CA VAL A 26 -14.30 -5.45 -10.01
C VAL A 26 -13.09 -6.27 -10.46
N SER A 27 -12.01 -5.62 -10.91
CA SER A 27 -10.78 -6.32 -11.27
C SER A 27 -10.15 -7.04 -10.09
N SER A 28 -10.19 -6.47 -8.88
CA SER A 28 -9.70 -7.14 -7.67
C SER A 28 -10.48 -8.43 -7.35
N LEU A 29 -11.80 -8.43 -7.58
CA LEU A 29 -12.63 -9.62 -7.42
C LEU A 29 -12.29 -10.70 -8.45
N LEU A 30 -12.10 -10.30 -9.71
CA LEU A 30 -11.70 -11.22 -10.78
C LEU A 30 -10.33 -11.84 -10.52
N VAL A 31 -9.36 -11.04 -10.09
CA VAL A 31 -8.01 -11.50 -9.73
C VAL A 31 -8.08 -12.46 -8.53
N GLY A 32 -8.90 -12.15 -7.52
CA GLY A 32 -9.15 -13.06 -6.39
C GLY A 32 -9.79 -14.38 -6.82
N ALA A 33 -10.77 -14.35 -7.73
CA ALA A 33 -11.39 -15.55 -8.28
C ALA A 33 -10.38 -16.40 -9.08
N LEU A 34 -9.56 -15.78 -9.92
CA LEU A 34 -8.46 -16.44 -10.64
C LEU A 34 -7.47 -17.08 -9.67
N ALA A 35 -7.05 -16.34 -8.63
CA ALA A 35 -6.16 -16.86 -7.60
C ALA A 35 -6.77 -18.07 -6.87
N ALA A 36 -8.08 -18.06 -6.59
CA ALA A 36 -8.78 -19.19 -5.99
C ALA A 36 -8.85 -20.41 -6.92
N LEU A 37 -9.07 -20.22 -8.22
CA LEU A 37 -9.04 -21.30 -9.22
C LEU A 37 -7.66 -21.93 -9.34
N VAL A 38 -6.60 -21.10 -9.34
CA VAL A 38 -5.22 -21.57 -9.32
C VAL A 38 -4.93 -22.33 -8.02
N ALA A 39 -5.31 -21.77 -6.86
CA ALA A 39 -5.14 -22.40 -5.57
C ALA A 39 -5.87 -23.74 -5.48
N LYS A 40 -7.10 -23.85 -6.01
CA LYS A 40 -7.85 -25.13 -6.09
C LYS A 40 -7.10 -26.20 -6.88
N LYS A 41 -6.33 -25.81 -7.91
CA LYS A 41 -5.53 -26.74 -8.72
C LYS A 41 -4.28 -27.23 -7.98
N PHE A 42 -3.66 -26.37 -7.16
CA PHE A 42 -2.44 -26.71 -6.41
C PHE A 42 -2.72 -27.34 -5.04
N LEU A 43 -3.72 -26.86 -4.31
CA LEU A 43 -4.14 -27.38 -3.01
C LEU A 43 -5.36 -28.29 -3.20
N LYS A 44 -5.12 -29.58 -3.45
CA LYS A 44 -6.16 -30.61 -3.33
C LYS A 44 -6.55 -30.74 -1.86
N SER A 45 -7.62 -30.05 -1.46
CA SER A 45 -8.20 -30.24 -0.13
C SER A 45 -8.76 -31.66 -0.02
N LYS A 46 -8.23 -32.44 0.93
CA LYS A 46 -8.72 -33.80 1.28
C LYS A 46 -9.89 -33.76 2.26
N GLY A 47 -10.35 -32.59 2.70
CA GLY A 47 -11.47 -32.46 3.62
C GLY A 47 -12.79 -32.30 2.88
N GLN A 48 -13.69 -33.27 3.02
CA GLN A 48 -15.11 -33.03 2.75
C GLN A 48 -15.60 -32.03 3.81
N SER A 49 -15.73 -30.76 3.47
CA SER A 49 -16.51 -29.85 4.31
C SER A 49 -17.96 -30.30 4.18
N LEU A 50 -18.48 -30.95 5.22
CA LEU A 50 -19.91 -31.19 5.38
C LEU A 50 -20.55 -29.80 5.45
N PHE A 51 -20.98 -29.27 4.30
CA PHE A 51 -21.59 -27.95 4.20
C PHE A 51 -23.04 -28.09 4.69
N CYS A 52 -23.20 -28.28 6.00
CA CYS A 52 -24.50 -28.23 6.64
C CYS A 52 -24.90 -26.76 6.67
N LEU A 53 -25.76 -26.39 5.73
CA LEU A 53 -26.29 -25.04 5.60
C LEU A 53 -27.52 -24.91 6.51
N GLU A 54 -27.31 -25.15 7.80
CA GLU A 54 -28.31 -24.86 8.82
C GLU A 54 -28.25 -23.36 9.12
N LEU A 55 -29.27 -22.63 8.67
CA LEU A 55 -29.37 -21.21 8.91
C LEU A 55 -29.49 -21.00 10.43
N PRO A 56 -28.54 -20.31 11.09
CA PRO A 56 -28.64 -20.05 12.51
C PRO A 56 -29.86 -19.18 12.77
N VAL A 57 -30.52 -19.42 13.91
CA VAL A 57 -31.63 -18.58 14.36
C VAL A 57 -31.18 -17.13 14.39
N TYR A 58 -31.79 -16.31 13.53
CA TYR A 58 -31.46 -14.88 13.38
C TYR A 58 -31.81 -14.14 14.68
N ARG A 59 -30.83 -13.96 15.57
CA ARG A 59 -30.97 -13.19 16.81
C ARG A 59 -30.66 -11.73 16.53
N ARG A 60 -31.53 -10.82 17.00
CA ARG A 60 -31.27 -9.38 16.92
C ARG A 60 -29.99 -9.05 17.69
N PRO A 61 -29.08 -8.25 17.12
CA PRO A 61 -27.84 -7.90 17.80
C PRO A 61 -28.16 -7.08 19.06
N LEU A 62 -27.66 -7.54 20.20
CA LEU A 62 -27.69 -6.75 21.43
C LEU A 62 -26.74 -5.56 21.23
N LEU A 63 -27.29 -4.34 21.13
CA LEU A 63 -26.52 -3.12 20.87
C LEU A 63 -25.33 -2.96 21.83
N MET A 64 -25.51 -3.30 23.10
CA MET A 64 -24.45 -3.23 24.10
C MET A 64 -23.30 -4.21 23.84
N SER A 65 -23.60 -5.39 23.29
CA SER A 65 -22.60 -6.38 22.89
C SER A 65 -21.85 -5.94 21.64
N VAL A 66 -22.55 -5.38 20.65
CA VAL A 66 -21.91 -4.79 19.46
C VAL A 66 -20.99 -3.65 19.86
N PHE A 67 -21.44 -2.76 20.75
CA PHE A 67 -20.64 -1.63 21.24
C PHE A 67 -19.42 -2.11 22.03
N ARG A 68 -19.58 -3.06 22.96
CA ARG A 68 -18.47 -3.64 23.73
C ARG A 68 -17.48 -4.36 22.83
N GLN A 69 -17.97 -5.06 21.80
CA GLN A 69 -17.13 -5.73 20.81
C GLN A 69 -16.36 -4.71 19.98
N ALA A 70 -17.04 -3.68 19.46
CA ALA A 70 -16.43 -2.59 18.71
C ALA A 70 -15.35 -1.90 19.55
N TYR A 71 -15.66 -1.50 20.77
CA TYR A 71 -14.70 -0.87 21.70
C TYR A 71 -13.50 -1.79 21.99
N SER A 72 -13.73 -3.07 22.26
CA SER A 72 -12.66 -4.04 22.49
C SER A 72 -11.75 -4.20 21.26
N ARG A 73 -12.34 -4.28 20.06
CA ARG A 73 -11.58 -4.36 18.80
C ARG A 73 -10.77 -3.09 18.56
N THR A 74 -11.36 -1.90 18.75
CA THR A 74 -10.68 -0.61 18.62
C THR A 74 -9.54 -0.47 19.64
N LYS A 75 -9.78 -0.81 20.91
CA LYS A 75 -8.74 -0.78 21.95
C LYS A 75 -7.59 -1.74 21.64
N ASN A 76 -7.91 -2.93 21.13
CA ASN A 76 -6.89 -3.90 20.71
C ASN A 76 -6.10 -3.41 19.49
N TYR A 77 -6.74 -2.72 18.56
CA TYR A 77 -6.06 -2.08 17.42
C TYR A 77 -5.09 -0.99 17.91
N ILE A 78 -5.57 -0.05 18.72
CA ILE A 78 -4.75 1.04 19.27
C ILE A 78 -3.56 0.47 20.05
N ARG A 79 -3.76 -0.54 20.89
CA ARG A 79 -2.67 -1.13 21.69
C ARG A 79 -1.66 -1.96 20.90
N ARG A 80 -2.04 -2.54 19.76
CA ARG A 80 -1.16 -3.42 18.97
C ARG A 80 -0.56 -2.72 17.75
N ALA A 81 -1.38 -2.05 16.95
CA ALA A 81 -0.94 -1.37 15.73
C ALA A 81 -0.44 0.06 16.01
N GLY A 82 -1.06 0.77 16.96
CA GLY A 82 -0.73 2.16 17.28
C GLY A 82 0.75 2.40 17.60
N PRO A 83 1.38 1.64 18.52
CA PRO A 83 2.80 1.81 18.84
C PRO A 83 3.72 1.59 17.64
N ILE A 84 3.40 0.61 16.78
CA ILE A 84 4.19 0.29 15.59
C ILE A 84 4.16 1.46 14.61
N ILE A 85 2.96 2.00 14.34
CA ILE A 85 2.78 3.16 13.45
C ILE A 85 3.52 4.37 14.02
N PHE A 86 3.37 4.65 15.32
CA PHE A 86 4.03 5.79 15.96
C PHE A 86 5.56 5.70 15.87
N VAL A 87 6.14 4.55 16.24
CA VAL A 87 7.59 4.34 16.16
C VAL A 87 8.08 4.50 14.73
N LEU A 88 7.38 3.92 13.75
CA LEU A 88 7.74 4.03 12.34
C LEU A 88 7.67 5.48 11.84
N SER A 89 6.62 6.22 12.20
CA SER A 89 6.52 7.65 11.85
C SER A 89 7.64 8.49 12.46
N VAL A 90 8.00 8.23 13.72
CA VAL A 90 9.12 8.90 14.40
C VAL A 90 10.45 8.55 13.73
N LEU A 91 10.67 7.29 13.37
CA LEU A 91 11.90 6.86 12.68
C LEU A 91 12.02 7.47 11.29
N ILE A 92 10.92 7.49 10.51
CA ILE A 92 10.90 8.15 9.20
C ILE A 92 11.18 9.64 9.36
N TRP A 93 10.50 10.31 10.29
CA TRP A 93 10.70 11.74 10.54
C TRP A 93 12.12 12.07 10.98
N LEU A 94 12.71 11.28 11.89
CA LEU A 94 14.12 11.44 12.27
C LEU A 94 15.04 11.20 11.08
N GLY A 95 14.78 10.16 10.30
CA GLY A 95 15.57 9.80 9.13
C GLY A 95 15.51 10.85 8.02
N THR A 96 14.36 11.51 7.81
CA THR A 96 14.23 12.62 6.85
C THR A 96 14.85 13.91 7.36
N THR A 97 14.85 14.14 8.67
CA THR A 97 15.27 15.41 9.27
C THR A 97 16.78 15.50 9.48
N PHE A 98 17.45 14.37 9.73
CA PHE A 98 18.88 14.30 10.02
C PHE A 98 19.68 13.60 8.91
N PRO A 99 20.92 14.03 8.61
CA PRO A 99 21.59 15.23 9.12
C PRO A 99 20.99 16.53 8.56
N HIS A 100 20.82 17.53 9.43
CA HIS A 100 20.26 18.83 9.07
C HIS A 100 21.33 19.70 8.40
N ASN A 101 21.57 19.46 7.12
CA ASN A 101 22.57 20.20 6.34
C ASN A 101 21.99 21.57 5.92
N ASN A 102 22.80 22.62 5.97
CA ASN A 102 22.45 24.00 5.55
C ASN A 102 22.38 24.18 4.02
N LEU A 103 21.84 23.19 3.30
CA LEU A 103 21.63 23.29 1.86
C LEU A 103 20.38 24.14 1.61
N HIS A 104 20.40 25.02 0.62
CA HIS A 104 19.26 25.89 0.29
C HIS A 104 18.12 25.14 -0.43
N ASP A 105 18.41 23.97 -0.99
CA ASP A 105 17.44 23.16 -1.75
C ASP A 105 16.91 22.00 -0.89
N GLU A 106 15.60 22.03 -0.59
CA GLU A 106 14.90 21.01 0.21
C GLU A 106 15.03 19.61 -0.40
N THR A 107 15.07 19.49 -1.73
CA THR A 107 15.16 18.19 -2.40
C THR A 107 16.52 17.54 -2.17
N GLN A 108 17.60 18.31 -2.27
CA GLN A 108 18.96 17.83 -2.00
C GLN A 108 19.21 17.51 -0.52
N ARG A 109 18.51 18.21 0.39
CA ARG A 109 18.54 17.89 1.83
C ARG A 109 17.92 16.54 2.09
N LEU A 110 16.76 16.27 1.51
CA LEU A 110 16.06 14.99 1.64
C LEU A 110 16.90 13.82 1.10
N GLU A 111 17.58 13.99 -0.04
CA GLU A 111 18.45 12.95 -0.60
C GLU A 111 19.67 12.65 0.27
N LYS A 112 20.26 13.67 0.90
CA LYS A 112 21.41 13.49 1.81
C LYS A 112 21.02 13.14 3.25
N SER A 113 19.72 13.07 3.56
CA SER A 113 19.22 12.60 4.85
C SER A 113 19.54 11.12 5.07
N PHE A 114 19.52 10.63 6.31
CA PHE A 114 19.75 9.20 6.58
C PHE A 114 18.73 8.32 5.87
N LEU A 115 17.47 8.77 5.78
CA LEU A 115 16.43 8.05 5.07
C LEU A 115 16.63 8.11 3.55
N GLY A 116 17.12 9.24 3.02
CA GLY A 116 17.48 9.37 1.60
C GLY A 116 18.61 8.42 1.21
N GLN A 117 19.68 8.38 2.00
CA GLN A 117 20.82 7.48 1.78
C GLN A 117 20.42 5.99 1.88
N ALA A 118 19.65 5.62 2.91
CA ALA A 118 19.12 4.27 3.05
C ALA A 118 18.11 3.93 1.94
N GLY A 119 17.33 4.92 1.51
CA GLY A 119 16.39 4.83 0.40
C GLY A 119 17.06 4.54 -0.94
N GLN A 120 18.16 5.22 -1.24
CA GLN A 120 18.93 5.00 -2.46
C GLN A 120 19.52 3.59 -2.53
N LEU A 121 19.79 2.94 -1.39
CA LEU A 121 20.24 1.54 -1.36
C LEU A 121 19.13 0.57 -1.81
N ILE A 122 17.87 0.86 -1.49
CA ILE A 122 16.71 0.02 -1.86
C ILE A 122 16.14 0.41 -3.24
N GLU A 123 16.46 1.61 -3.74
CA GLU A 123 16.04 2.13 -5.03
C GLU A 123 16.18 1.17 -6.22
N PRO A 124 17.29 0.41 -6.42
CA PRO A 124 17.40 -0.51 -7.57
C PRO A 124 16.36 -1.62 -7.60
N ILE A 125 15.73 -1.95 -6.46
CA ILE A 125 14.62 -2.91 -6.41
C ILE A 125 13.32 -2.24 -6.89
N PHE A 126 13.17 -0.94 -6.69
CA PHE A 126 11.94 -0.20 -7.01
C PHE A 126 11.98 0.49 -8.37
N THR A 127 13.16 0.78 -8.93
CA THR A 127 13.31 1.40 -10.25
C THR A 127 12.65 0.60 -11.40
N PRO A 128 12.65 -0.75 -11.44
CA PRO A 128 11.96 -1.51 -12.48
C PRO A 128 10.43 -1.37 -12.38
N MET A 129 9.93 -1.07 -11.18
CA MET A 129 8.52 -0.78 -10.90
C MET A 129 8.15 0.67 -11.27
N GLY A 130 9.13 1.46 -11.73
CA GLY A 130 8.94 2.83 -12.20
C GLY A 130 8.76 3.85 -11.10
N VAL A 131 9.21 3.53 -9.89
CA VAL A 131 9.10 4.39 -8.71
C VAL A 131 10.47 4.62 -8.08
N ASP A 132 10.62 5.72 -7.34
CA ASP A 132 11.88 6.11 -6.69
C ASP A 132 11.99 5.57 -5.26
N TRP A 133 13.11 5.90 -4.59
CA TRP A 133 13.30 5.55 -3.19
C TRP A 133 12.25 6.13 -2.24
N ARG A 134 11.68 7.30 -2.55
CA ARG A 134 10.66 7.98 -1.71
C ARG A 134 9.40 7.13 -1.63
N VAL A 135 8.92 6.67 -2.80
CA VAL A 135 7.81 5.73 -2.89
C VAL A 135 8.20 4.36 -2.33
N GLY A 136 9.44 3.91 -2.54
CA GLY A 136 9.96 2.66 -1.96
C GLY A 136 9.88 2.62 -0.43
N VAL A 137 10.29 3.69 0.25
CA VAL A 137 10.13 3.84 1.70
C VAL A 137 8.65 3.83 2.09
N GLY A 138 7.80 4.52 1.33
CA GLY A 138 6.35 4.45 1.49
C GLY A 138 5.82 3.01 1.40
N LEU A 139 6.23 2.24 0.39
CA LEU A 139 5.83 0.84 0.21
C LEU A 139 6.30 -0.05 1.36
N LEU A 140 7.51 0.17 1.89
CA LEU A 140 8.00 -0.52 3.08
C LEU A 140 7.15 -0.19 4.31
N SER A 141 6.79 1.08 4.52
CA SER A 141 5.89 1.48 5.61
C SER A 141 4.51 0.80 5.51
N ALA A 142 4.04 0.57 4.29
CA ALA A 142 2.73 -0.04 4.03
C ALA A 142 2.65 -1.51 4.48
N PHE A 143 3.78 -2.20 4.65
CA PHE A 143 3.80 -3.55 5.24
C PHE A 143 3.45 -3.58 6.73
N ALA A 144 3.70 -2.49 7.47
CA ALA A 144 3.26 -2.37 8.85
C ALA A 144 1.75 -2.15 8.91
N ALA A 145 1.26 -1.20 8.11
CA ALA A 145 -0.15 -0.98 7.87
C ALA A 145 -0.34 -0.23 6.54
N ARG A 146 -1.21 -0.77 5.67
CA ARG A 146 -1.46 -0.24 4.33
C ARG A 146 -1.87 1.24 4.30
N GLU A 147 -2.58 1.69 5.32
CA GLU A 147 -3.07 3.07 5.43
C GLU A 147 -1.94 4.08 5.73
N VAL A 148 -0.80 3.61 6.26
CA VAL A 148 0.37 4.45 6.60
C VAL A 148 1.09 4.94 5.35
N PHE A 149 0.85 4.34 4.18
CA PHE A 149 1.49 4.74 2.93
C PHE A 149 1.35 6.24 2.63
N VAL A 150 0.13 6.79 2.74
CA VAL A 150 -0.11 8.21 2.43
C VAL A 150 0.56 9.12 3.46
N SER A 151 0.50 8.76 4.73
CA SER A 151 1.16 9.50 5.81
C SER A 151 2.69 9.48 5.66
N SER A 152 3.27 8.33 5.32
CA SER A 152 4.70 8.21 5.03
C SER A 152 5.09 9.08 3.84
N LEU A 153 4.28 9.11 2.78
CA LEU A 153 4.54 9.93 1.60
C LEU A 153 4.51 11.42 1.97
N ALA A 154 3.53 11.85 2.78
CA ALA A 154 3.45 13.23 3.26
C ALA A 154 4.68 13.64 4.09
N ILE A 155 5.18 12.77 4.97
CA ILE A 155 6.40 13.04 5.75
C ILE A 155 7.62 13.14 4.82
N VAL A 156 7.77 12.20 3.88
CA VAL A 156 8.92 12.17 2.96
C VAL A 156 8.93 13.37 2.00
N PHE A 157 7.77 13.82 1.52
CA PHE A 157 7.65 15.04 0.73
C PHE A 157 7.59 16.32 1.57
N SER A 158 7.78 16.22 2.89
CA SER A 158 7.77 17.35 3.83
C SER A 158 6.51 18.23 3.70
N VAL A 159 5.36 17.59 3.51
CA VAL A 159 4.06 18.25 3.49
C VAL A 159 3.55 18.39 4.91
N ALA A 160 3.67 19.59 5.47
CA ALA A 160 3.21 19.92 6.82
C ALA A 160 2.13 21.00 6.76
N ASP A 161 0.90 20.59 6.43
CA ASP A 161 -0.29 21.46 6.48
C ASP A 161 -1.27 20.93 7.54
N GLU A 162 -1.85 21.82 8.35
CA GLU A 162 -2.75 21.45 9.45
C GLU A 162 -4.14 20.97 8.97
N ASN A 163 -4.58 21.37 7.77
CA ASN A 163 -5.86 20.97 7.21
C ASN A 163 -5.71 19.76 6.28
N GLN A 164 -6.56 18.73 6.46
CA GLN A 164 -6.47 17.48 5.70
C GLN A 164 -6.69 17.67 4.18
N ASP A 165 -7.61 18.55 3.79
CA ASP A 165 -7.88 18.85 2.38
C ASP A 165 -6.73 19.63 1.70
N SER A 166 -6.09 20.55 2.44
CA SER A 166 -4.93 21.28 1.93
C SER A 166 -3.70 20.38 1.87
N MET A 167 -3.52 19.49 2.85
CA MET A 167 -2.47 18.49 2.88
C MET A 167 -2.55 17.57 1.66
N GLN A 168 -3.74 17.10 1.28
CA GLN A 168 -3.89 16.23 0.10
C GLN A 168 -3.55 16.97 -1.20
N LYS A 169 -3.97 18.23 -1.36
CA LYS A 169 -3.64 19.04 -2.55
C LYS A 169 -2.15 19.37 -2.62
N SER A 170 -1.56 19.77 -1.50
CA SER A 170 -0.12 20.06 -1.35
C SER A 170 0.72 18.82 -1.71
N LEU A 171 0.32 17.65 -1.21
CA LEU A 171 0.95 16.37 -1.55
C LEU A 171 0.83 16.04 -3.05
N LEU A 172 -0.36 16.23 -3.65
CA LEU A 172 -0.55 16.00 -5.09
C LEU A 172 0.34 16.91 -5.95
N ASN A 173 0.52 18.18 -5.56
CA ASN A 173 1.42 19.10 -6.24
C ASN A 173 2.88 18.66 -6.13
N LYS A 174 3.33 18.30 -4.92
CA LYS A 174 4.69 17.76 -4.70
C LYS A 174 4.94 16.46 -5.47
N MET A 175 3.93 15.59 -5.59
CA MET A 175 4.02 14.38 -6.42
C MET A 175 4.17 14.71 -7.91
N ARG A 176 3.54 15.77 -8.42
CA ARG A 176 3.66 16.19 -9.83
C ARG A 176 5.02 16.80 -10.16
N GLU A 177 5.59 17.52 -9.20
CA GLU A 177 6.90 18.16 -9.34
C GLU A 177 8.07 17.18 -9.10
N ALA A 178 7.81 16.03 -8.48
CA ALA A 178 8.81 15.04 -8.15
C ALA A 178 9.43 14.41 -9.42
N LYS A 179 10.75 14.56 -9.55
CA LYS A 179 11.56 13.96 -10.62
C LYS A 179 12.56 12.95 -10.06
N MET A 180 12.82 11.90 -10.82
CA MET A 180 13.89 10.93 -10.58
C MET A 180 15.26 11.56 -10.85
N ALA A 181 16.33 10.86 -10.45
CA ALA A 181 17.71 11.26 -10.74
C ALA A 181 17.97 11.48 -12.25
N ASP A 182 17.26 10.74 -13.10
CA ASP A 182 17.35 10.84 -14.57
C ASP A 182 16.53 12.02 -15.15
N GLY A 183 15.86 12.82 -14.32
CA GLY A 183 15.04 13.96 -14.71
C GLY A 183 13.62 13.62 -15.17
N THR A 184 13.27 12.33 -15.30
CA THR A 184 11.91 11.89 -15.61
C THR A 184 10.98 12.07 -14.40
N PRO A 185 9.69 12.38 -14.58
CA PRO A 185 8.73 12.44 -13.49
C PRO A 185 8.65 11.08 -12.75
N VAL A 186 8.62 11.11 -11.41
CA VAL A 186 8.48 9.89 -10.59
C VAL A 186 7.09 9.28 -10.78
N PHE A 187 6.06 10.13 -10.75
CA PHE A 187 4.67 9.73 -10.87
C PHE A 187 4.21 9.90 -12.31
N THR A 188 4.35 8.82 -13.07
CA THR A 188 3.84 8.70 -14.44
C THR A 188 2.55 7.88 -14.46
N PHE A 189 1.79 7.89 -15.55
CA PHE A 189 0.58 7.08 -15.65
C PHE A 189 0.93 5.59 -15.47
N SER A 190 2.03 5.16 -16.08
CA SER A 190 2.57 3.81 -15.96
C SER A 190 2.92 3.46 -14.52
N SER A 191 3.66 4.33 -13.81
CA SER A 191 4.06 4.12 -12.41
C SER A 191 2.86 4.01 -11.48
N ILE A 192 1.83 4.85 -11.68
CA ILE A 192 0.63 4.85 -10.85
C ILE A 192 -0.19 3.60 -11.08
N LEU A 193 -0.36 3.18 -12.32
CA LEU A 193 -1.05 1.94 -12.62
C LEU A 193 -0.31 0.74 -12.01
N GLY A 194 1.03 0.74 -12.08
CA GLY A 194 1.88 -0.24 -11.39
C GLY A 194 1.65 -0.27 -9.88
N LEU A 195 1.62 0.90 -9.22
CA LEU A 195 1.32 1.01 -7.79
C LEU A 195 -0.09 0.52 -7.44
N ILE A 196 -1.10 0.85 -8.25
CA ILE A 196 -2.48 0.38 -8.06
C ILE A 196 -2.51 -1.15 -8.14
N LEU A 197 -1.91 -1.74 -9.16
CA LEU A 197 -1.86 -3.20 -9.33
C LEU A 197 -1.08 -3.88 -8.22
N PHE A 198 0.04 -3.30 -7.79
CA PHE A 198 0.80 -3.82 -6.65
C PHE A 198 -0.08 -3.85 -5.40
N PHE A 199 -0.73 -2.74 -5.05
CA PHE A 199 -1.62 -2.66 -3.90
C PHE A 199 -2.89 -3.53 -4.03
N MET A 200 -3.26 -3.93 -5.25
CA MET A 200 -4.39 -4.81 -5.51
C MET A 200 -4.07 -6.27 -5.17
N VAL A 201 -2.82 -6.70 -5.38
CA VAL A 201 -2.41 -8.10 -5.20
C VAL A 201 -1.55 -8.32 -3.95
N ALA A 202 -0.75 -7.34 -3.55
CA ALA A 202 0.19 -7.46 -2.45
C ALA A 202 -0.52 -7.71 -1.12
N LEU A 203 -0.06 -8.74 -0.41
CA LEU A 203 -0.56 -9.07 0.93
C LEU A 203 0.29 -8.30 1.94
N GLN A 204 -0.16 -7.12 2.36
CA GLN A 204 0.59 -6.23 3.26
C GLN A 204 -0.03 -6.13 4.66
N CYS A 205 -1.04 -6.94 4.95
CA CYS A 205 -1.75 -6.88 6.23
C CYS A 205 -1.18 -7.92 7.20
N LEU A 206 -0.40 -7.47 8.19
CA LEU A 206 0.14 -8.33 9.27
C LEU A 206 -0.97 -9.07 10.03
N SER A 207 -2.14 -8.46 10.18
CA SER A 207 -3.32 -9.09 10.77
C SER A 207 -3.79 -10.31 9.98
N THR A 208 -3.84 -10.23 8.65
CA THR A 208 -4.22 -11.33 7.76
C THR A 208 -3.22 -12.48 7.86
N THR A 209 -1.93 -12.16 7.85
CA THR A 209 -0.87 -13.17 8.04
C THR A 209 -0.99 -13.82 9.42
N GLY A 210 -1.22 -13.04 10.48
CA GLY A 210 -1.41 -13.55 11.83
C GLY A 210 -2.62 -14.48 11.98
N VAL A 211 -3.73 -14.19 11.28
CA VAL A 211 -4.88 -15.10 11.21
C VAL A 211 -4.51 -16.36 10.41
N ALA A 212 -3.85 -16.23 9.26
CA ALA A 212 -3.42 -17.38 8.46
C ALA A 212 -2.54 -18.35 9.26
N VAL A 213 -1.66 -17.84 10.13
CA VAL A 213 -0.85 -18.68 11.04
C VAL A 213 -1.74 -19.42 12.04
N ARG A 214 -2.73 -18.74 12.60
CA ARG A 214 -3.62 -19.31 13.61
C ARG A 214 -4.54 -20.39 13.04
N GLU A 215 -5.02 -20.20 11.81
CA GLU A 215 -5.92 -21.14 11.13
C GLU A 215 -5.17 -22.32 10.49
N SER A 216 -3.99 -22.08 9.91
CA SER A 216 -3.20 -23.15 9.25
C SER A 216 -2.35 -23.96 10.22
N GLY A 217 -2.09 -23.44 11.43
CA GLY A 217 -1.18 -24.06 12.40
C GLY A 217 0.30 -24.04 11.99
N ALA A 218 0.65 -23.51 10.82
CA ALA A 218 2.00 -23.52 10.27
C ALA A 218 2.47 -22.11 9.88
N TRP A 219 3.40 -21.55 10.66
CA TRP A 219 3.98 -20.22 10.38
C TRP A 219 4.70 -20.17 9.02
N LYS A 220 5.31 -21.28 8.60
CA LYS A 220 5.97 -21.42 7.27
C LYS A 220 4.99 -21.18 6.12
N PHE A 221 3.75 -21.65 6.24
CA PHE A 221 2.73 -21.49 5.20
C PHE A 221 2.32 -20.02 5.06
N ALA A 222 2.11 -19.32 6.18
CA ALA A 222 1.75 -17.91 6.16
C ALA A 222 2.87 -17.02 5.62
N ILE A 223 4.14 -17.31 5.95
CA ILE A 223 5.29 -16.58 5.36
C ILE A 223 5.41 -16.88 3.86
N MET A 224 5.28 -18.14 3.45
CA MET A 224 5.30 -18.50 2.03
C MET A 224 4.21 -17.75 1.27
N GLN A 225 2.99 -17.69 1.81
CA GLN A 225 1.89 -16.91 1.24
C GLN A 225 2.25 -15.43 1.15
N LEU A 226 2.76 -14.84 2.23
CA LEU A 226 3.17 -13.42 2.25
C LEU A 226 4.19 -13.12 1.15
N VAL A 227 5.26 -13.91 1.05
CA VAL A 227 6.34 -13.71 0.08
C VAL A 227 5.84 -13.92 -1.34
N VAL A 228 5.10 -15.00 -1.61
CA VAL A 228 4.60 -15.31 -2.96
C VAL A 228 3.67 -14.23 -3.48
N PHE A 229 2.71 -13.75 -2.67
CA PHE A 229 1.79 -12.70 -3.11
C PHE A 229 2.49 -11.35 -3.35
N ASN A 230 3.48 -10.99 -2.53
CA ASN A 230 4.24 -9.76 -2.74
C ASN A 230 5.17 -9.85 -3.95
N LEU A 231 5.83 -10.98 -4.18
CA LEU A 231 6.65 -11.21 -5.39
C LEU A 231 5.80 -11.21 -6.65
N LEU A 232 4.63 -11.85 -6.61
CA LEU A 232 3.68 -11.85 -7.74
C LEU A 232 3.19 -10.43 -8.04
N ALA A 233 2.81 -9.67 -7.00
CA ALA A 233 2.39 -8.29 -7.14
C ALA A 233 3.49 -7.41 -7.74
N TYR A 234 4.73 -7.57 -7.27
CA TYR A 234 5.90 -6.86 -7.79
C TYR A 234 6.14 -7.21 -9.27
N ALA A 235 6.18 -8.50 -9.62
CA ALA A 235 6.40 -8.95 -11.00
C ALA A 235 5.32 -8.42 -11.95
N MET A 236 4.04 -8.45 -11.53
CA MET A 236 2.94 -7.88 -12.30
C MET A 236 3.08 -6.38 -12.50
N ALA A 237 3.39 -5.63 -11.43
CA ALA A 237 3.56 -4.18 -11.50
C ALA A 237 4.71 -3.81 -12.45
N VAL A 238 5.86 -4.48 -12.32
CA VAL A 238 7.02 -4.29 -13.20
C VAL A 238 6.68 -4.60 -14.65
N THR A 239 6.02 -5.73 -14.91
CA THR A 239 5.64 -6.13 -16.29
C THR A 239 4.73 -5.10 -16.94
N VAL A 240 3.75 -4.57 -16.19
CA VAL A 240 2.82 -3.56 -16.71
C VAL A 240 3.52 -2.22 -16.92
N VAL A 241 4.34 -1.77 -15.98
CA VAL A 241 5.07 -0.50 -16.08
C VAL A 241 6.03 -0.53 -17.26
N GLN A 242 6.83 -1.59 -17.40
CA GLN A 242 7.77 -1.73 -18.50
C GLN A 242 7.05 -1.91 -19.85
N GLY A 243 5.95 -2.67 -19.88
CA GLY A 243 5.13 -2.83 -21.07
C GLY A 243 4.52 -1.52 -21.55
N LEU A 244 4.00 -0.69 -20.65
CA LEU A 244 3.45 0.63 -21.00
C LEU A 244 4.53 1.63 -21.42
N ARG A 245 5.69 1.63 -20.74
CA ARG A 245 6.85 2.44 -21.16
C ARG A 245 7.33 2.06 -22.55
N PHE A 246 7.33 0.77 -22.89
CA PHE A 246 7.67 0.29 -24.24
C PHE A 246 6.68 0.76 -25.30
N LEU A 247 5.39 0.85 -24.96
CA LEU A 247 4.34 1.38 -25.84
C LEU A 247 4.35 2.92 -25.95
N GLY A 248 5.29 3.61 -25.30
CA GLY A 248 5.42 5.07 -25.34
C GLY A 248 4.47 5.83 -24.42
N HIS A 249 3.75 5.13 -23.54
CA HIS A 249 2.92 5.76 -22.50
C HIS A 249 3.79 6.03 -21.26
N PHE A 250 4.22 7.29 -21.11
CA PHE A 250 4.82 7.82 -19.88
C PHE A 250 3.71 8.30 -18.95
#